data_AF-A0A0A3HYA6-F1
#
_entry.id   AF-A0A0A3HYA6-F1
#
_cell.length_a   1.000
_cell.length_b   1.000
_cell.length_c   1.000
_cell.angle_alpha   90.00
_cell.angle_beta   90.00
_cell.angle_gamma   90.00
#
_symmetry.space_group_name_H-M   'P 1'
#
loop_
_entity.id
_entity.type
_entity.pdbx_description
1 polymer ?
#
loop_
_entity_poly.entity_id
_entity_poly.type
_entity_poly.pdbx_seq_one_letter_code
_entity_poly.pdbx_strand_id
1 'polypeptide(L)'
;MNKIIDFIQIKQQKQNEQLAKVFQKANTLKNPQDIDKLVDTKSLAVQEHKLFLAFLTYLEEQDIEPKTIFQAVLRLPKHQFEAEYQMNWYSVVQLCFTFLAILKENDPQSYEQFINL
;
A
#
# COMPACT_ATOMS: atom_id res chain seq x y z
N MET A 1 -21.47 -22.46 8.23
CA MET A 1 -20.07 -22.11 8.58
C MET A 1 -19.65 -20.81 7.85
N ASN A 2 -20.48 -19.75 7.88
CA ASN A 2 -20.28 -18.55 7.03
C ASN A 2 -19.83 -17.29 7.80
N LYS A 3 -19.99 -17.25 9.13
CA LYS A 3 -19.81 -16.01 9.91
C LYS A 3 -18.35 -15.57 10.11
N ILE A 4 -17.38 -16.49 9.98
CA ILE A 4 -15.94 -16.18 10.18
C ILE A 4 -15.35 -15.54 8.91
N ILE A 5 -15.76 -16.01 7.73
CA ILE A 5 -15.34 -15.44 6.44
C ILE A 5 -15.88 -14.02 6.28
N ASP A 6 -17.15 -13.81 6.67
CA ASP A 6 -17.78 -12.48 6.68
C ASP A 6 -17.04 -11.51 7.61
N PHE A 7 -16.59 -11.95 8.80
CA PHE A 7 -15.92 -11.05 9.75
C PHE A 7 -14.55 -10.58 9.26
N ILE A 8 -13.78 -11.47 8.61
CA ILE A 8 -12.49 -11.09 8.01
C ILE A 8 -12.73 -10.14 6.84
N GLN A 9 -13.66 -10.45 5.94
CA GLN A 9 -13.98 -9.57 4.81
C GLN A 9 -14.50 -8.20 5.26
N ILE A 10 -15.37 -8.13 6.28
CA ILE A 10 -15.90 -6.86 6.80
C ILE A 10 -14.79 -6.05 7.48
N LYS A 11 -13.87 -6.69 8.20
CA LYS A 11 -12.75 -5.99 8.85
C LYS A 11 -11.76 -5.46 7.81
N GLN A 12 -11.43 -6.27 6.80
CA GLN A 12 -10.59 -5.86 5.68
C GLN A 12 -11.25 -4.73 4.90
N GLN A 13 -12.55 -4.83 4.62
CA GLN A 13 -13.30 -3.80 3.93
C GLN A 13 -13.32 -2.48 4.72
N LYS A 14 -13.53 -2.52 6.05
CA LYS A 14 -13.45 -1.32 6.89
C LYS A 14 -12.05 -0.71 6.94
N GLN A 15 -10.99 -1.53 6.99
CA GLN A 15 -9.62 -1.04 6.87
C GLN A 15 -9.37 -0.40 5.50
N ASN A 16 -9.88 -1.01 4.43
CA ASN A 16 -9.77 -0.49 3.07
C ASN A 16 -10.51 0.82 2.91
N GLU A 17 -11.69 0.95 3.51
CA GLU A 17 -12.47 2.18 3.55
C GLU A 17 -11.82 3.27 4.40
N GLN A 18 -11.16 2.92 5.51
CA GLN A 18 -10.40 3.87 6.33
C GLN A 18 -9.16 4.37 5.59
N LEU A 19 -8.38 3.46 4.99
CA LEU A 19 -7.27 3.81 4.10
C LEU A 19 -7.77 4.68 2.95
N ALA A 20 -8.84 4.27 2.26
CA ALA A 20 -9.44 5.05 1.19
C ALA A 20 -9.85 6.46 1.64
N LYS A 21 -10.42 6.62 2.84
CA LYS A 21 -10.81 7.92 3.38
C LYS A 21 -9.62 8.80 3.75
N VAL A 22 -8.56 8.22 4.32
CA VAL A 22 -7.33 8.98 4.63
C VAL A 22 -6.70 9.49 3.35
N PHE A 23 -6.65 8.67 2.31
CA PHE A 23 -6.09 9.07 1.02
C PHE A 23 -6.99 9.99 0.19
N GLN A 24 -8.30 9.77 0.16
CA GLN A 24 -9.25 10.67 -0.53
C GLN A 24 -9.21 12.08 0.08
N LYS A 25 -8.99 12.19 1.39
CA LYS A 25 -8.78 13.49 2.05
C LYS A 25 -7.40 14.09 1.78
N ALA A 26 -6.39 13.25 1.57
CA ALA A 26 -5.01 13.71 1.39
C ALA A 26 -4.71 14.17 -0.04
N ASN A 27 -5.38 13.63 -1.08
CA ASN A 27 -5.06 13.82 -2.52
C ASN A 27 -3.59 13.53 -2.92
N THR A 28 -2.71 13.30 -1.95
CA THR A 28 -1.25 13.04 -1.98
C THR A 28 -0.81 12.83 -0.53
N LEU A 29 -0.08 11.76 -0.22
CA LEU A 29 0.55 11.61 1.11
C LEU A 29 1.81 12.48 1.15
N LYS A 30 1.65 13.76 1.50
CA LYS A 30 2.77 14.72 1.61
C LYS A 30 3.43 14.73 2.98
N ASN A 31 2.81 14.13 3.99
CA ASN A 31 3.28 14.18 5.36
C ASN A 31 3.81 12.81 5.82
N PRO A 32 5.14 12.66 6.01
CA PRO A 32 5.76 11.41 6.46
C PRO A 32 5.16 10.86 7.75
N GLN A 33 4.72 11.73 8.67
CA GLN A 33 4.14 11.31 9.96
C GLN A 33 2.79 10.60 9.82
N ASP A 34 2.02 10.93 8.77
CA ASP A 34 0.74 10.28 8.52
C ASP A 34 0.96 8.90 7.89
N ILE A 35 1.99 8.76 7.06
CA ILE A 35 2.44 7.47 6.52
C ILE A 35 2.88 6.57 7.66
N ASP A 36 3.69 7.10 8.59
CA ASP A 36 4.26 6.32 9.68
C ASP A 36 3.21 5.71 10.61
N LYS A 37 2.20 6.51 10.98
CA LYS A 37 1.05 6.02 11.77
C LYS A 37 0.25 4.93 11.06
N LEU A 38 0.11 5.02 9.74
CA LEU A 38 -0.62 4.04 8.94
C LEU A 38 0.17 2.73 8.80
N VAL A 39 1.49 2.81 8.71
CA VAL A 39 2.38 1.64 8.70
C VAL A 39 2.32 0.92 10.05
N ASP A 40 2.41 1.65 11.16
CA ASP A 40 2.36 1.07 12.52
C ASP A 40 1.02 0.40 12.85
N THR A 41 -0.07 0.89 12.26
CA THR A 41 -1.40 0.30 12.47
C THR A 41 -1.65 -0.93 11.60
N LYS A 42 -0.81 -1.18 10.59
CA LYS A 42 -0.95 -2.31 9.68
C LYS A 42 -0.12 -3.50 10.18
N SER A 43 -0.71 -4.31 11.07
CA SER A 43 -0.15 -5.63 11.37
C SER A 43 -0.29 -6.53 10.14
N LEU A 44 0.85 -6.90 9.54
CA LEU A 44 0.93 -7.71 8.33
C LEU A 44 0.39 -9.13 8.54
N ALA A 45 -0.67 -9.50 7.81
CA ALA A 45 -1.17 -10.87 7.80
C ALA A 45 -0.44 -11.71 6.74
N VAL A 46 -0.26 -13.02 6.99
CA VAL A 46 0.42 -13.97 6.09
C VAL A 46 -0.15 -13.99 4.65
N GLN A 47 -1.46 -13.74 4.48
CA GLN A 47 -2.09 -13.63 3.16
C GLN A 47 -1.61 -12.40 2.37
N GLU A 48 -1.29 -11.30 3.05
CA GLU A 48 -0.80 -10.07 2.42
C GLU A 48 0.60 -10.27 1.84
N HIS A 49 1.44 -11.12 2.47
CA HIS A 49 2.77 -11.45 1.95
C HIS A 49 2.74 -12.23 0.63
N LYS A 50 1.83 -13.20 0.47
CA LYS A 50 1.73 -13.96 -0.79
C LYS A 50 1.27 -13.07 -1.95
N LEU A 51 0.28 -12.22 -1.70
CA LEU A 51 -0.20 -11.26 -2.69
C LEU A 51 0.89 -10.24 -3.04
N PHE A 52 1.64 -9.80 -2.03
CA PHE A 52 2.78 -8.90 -2.21
C PHE A 52 3.86 -9.50 -3.11
N LEU A 53 4.29 -10.73 -2.84
CA LEU A 53 5.28 -11.41 -3.67
C LEU A 53 4.79 -11.61 -5.10
N ALA A 54 3.54 -12.04 -5.28
CA ALA A 54 2.94 -12.18 -6.61
C ALA A 54 2.91 -10.85 -7.38
N PHE A 55 2.65 -9.74 -6.68
CA PHE A 55 2.70 -8.42 -7.29
C PHE A 55 4.12 -7.99 -7.66
N LEU A 56 5.14 -8.29 -6.85
CA LEU A 56 6.53 -8.03 -7.20
C LEU A 56 6.96 -8.82 -8.44
N THR A 57 6.58 -10.09 -8.53
CA THR A 57 6.83 -10.91 -9.72
C THR A 57 6.15 -10.34 -10.95
N TYR A 58 4.89 -9.89 -10.83
CA TYR A 58 4.20 -9.21 -11.92
C TYR A 58 4.95 -7.95 -12.39
N LEU A 59 5.44 -7.12 -11.47
CA LEU A 59 6.20 -5.92 -11.84
C LEU A 59 7.53 -6.25 -12.52
N GLU A 60 8.23 -7.29 -12.04
CA GLU A 60 9.45 -7.81 -12.67
C GLU A 60 9.19 -8.30 -14.10
N GLU A 61 8.09 -9.02 -14.34
CA GLU A 61 7.67 -9.45 -15.68
C GLU A 61 7.36 -8.28 -16.63
N GLN A 62 6.94 -7.13 -16.07
CA GLN A 62 6.69 -5.91 -16.83
C GLN A 62 7.93 -5.01 -16.97
N ASP A 63 9.09 -5.42 -16.45
CA ASP A 63 10.32 -4.60 -16.38
C ASP A 63 10.10 -3.27 -15.63
N ILE A 64 9.27 -3.31 -14.59
CA ILE A 64 8.92 -2.14 -13.77
C ILE A 64 9.57 -2.27 -12.40
N GLU A 65 10.38 -1.28 -12.03
CA GLU A 65 10.92 -1.21 -10.67
C GLU A 65 9.81 -0.96 -9.63
N PRO A 66 9.65 -1.81 -8.59
CA PRO A 66 8.58 -1.66 -7.60
C PRO A 66 8.58 -0.32 -6.87
N LYS A 67 9.77 0.23 -6.63
CA LYS A 67 9.94 1.55 -6.04
C LYS A 67 9.23 2.64 -6.83
N THR A 68 9.28 2.58 -8.16
CA THR A 68 8.61 3.55 -9.05
C THR A 68 7.11 3.52 -8.86
N ILE A 69 6.50 2.34 -8.82
CA ILE A 69 5.05 2.18 -8.63
C ILE A 69 4.63 2.64 -7.23
N PHE A 70 5.38 2.25 -6.20
CA PHE A 70 5.07 2.64 -4.83
C PHE A 70 5.26 4.15 -4.59
N GLN A 71 6.24 4.79 -5.21
CA GLN A 71 6.35 6.26 -5.17
C GLN A 71 5.23 6.94 -5.96
N ALA A 72 4.89 6.41 -7.13
CA ALA A 72 3.81 6.95 -7.96
C ALA A 72 2.46 6.87 -7.24
N VAL A 73 2.14 5.76 -6.57
CA VAL A 73 0.86 5.61 -5.87
C VAL A 73 0.71 6.57 -4.68
N LEU A 74 1.83 6.99 -4.06
CA LEU A 74 1.84 7.97 -2.97
C LEU A 74 1.75 9.43 -3.46
N ARG A 75 2.28 9.70 -4.66
CA ARG A 75 2.39 11.05 -5.26
C ARG A 75 1.26 11.40 -6.21
N LEU A 76 0.70 10.44 -6.93
CA LEU A 76 -0.32 10.69 -7.93
C LEU A 76 -1.73 10.55 -7.34
N PRO A 77 -2.67 11.44 -7.71
CA PRO A 77 -4.08 11.21 -7.50
C PRO A 77 -4.53 9.93 -8.19
N LYS A 78 -5.51 9.23 -7.59
CA LYS A 78 -6.07 7.96 -8.10
C LYS A 78 -6.25 7.95 -9.62
N HIS A 79 -6.97 8.91 -10.18
CA HIS A 79 -7.30 8.94 -11.60
C HIS A 79 -6.06 9.07 -12.50
N GLN A 80 -5.02 9.77 -12.05
CA GLN A 80 -3.78 9.92 -12.82
C GLN A 80 -2.96 8.63 -12.76
N PHE A 81 -2.84 8.03 -11.58
CA PHE A 81 -2.15 6.75 -11.41
C PHE A 81 -2.80 5.64 -12.25
N GLU A 82 -4.13 5.50 -12.19
CA GLU A 82 -4.85 4.47 -12.94
C GLU A 82 -4.77 4.69 -14.46
N ALA A 83 -4.69 5.95 -14.91
CA ALA A 83 -4.50 6.26 -16.33
C ALA A 83 -3.08 5.93 -16.82
N GLU A 84 -2.05 6.18 -15.99
CA GLU A 84 -0.65 5.98 -16.36
C GLU A 84 -0.23 4.51 -16.27
N TYR A 85 -0.59 3.82 -15.19
CA TYR A 85 -0.10 2.47 -14.90
C TYR A 85 -1.11 1.37 -15.19
N GLN A 86 -2.38 1.72 -15.45
CA GLN A 86 -3.48 0.75 -15.64
C GLN A 86 -3.64 -0.25 -14.49
N MET A 87 -3.15 0.08 -13.30
CA MET A 87 -3.25 -0.74 -12.09
C MET A 87 -4.34 -0.20 -11.17
N ASN A 88 -5.01 -1.08 -10.42
CA ASN A 88 -5.99 -0.65 -9.42
C ASN A 88 -5.29 0.10 -8.27
N TRP A 89 -5.54 1.40 -8.16
CA TRP A 89 -4.85 2.26 -7.21
C TRP A 89 -5.02 1.79 -5.76
N TYR A 90 -6.22 1.33 -5.38
CA TYR A 90 -6.47 0.86 -4.01
C TYR A 90 -5.66 -0.39 -3.65
N SER A 91 -5.58 -1.34 -4.57
CA SER A 91 -4.77 -2.56 -4.37
C SER A 91 -3.28 -2.21 -4.26
N VAL A 92 -2.79 -1.31 -5.12
CA VAL A 92 -1.37 -0.89 -5.07
C VAL A 92 -1.05 -0.13 -3.79
N VAL A 93 -1.96 0.70 -3.27
CA VAL A 93 -1.79 1.36 -1.97
C VAL A 93 -1.60 0.34 -0.85
N GLN A 94 -2.43 -0.71 -0.80
CA GLN A 94 -2.28 -1.73 0.25
C GLN A 94 -0.93 -2.43 0.18
N LEU A 95 -0.48 -2.76 -1.04
CA LEU A 95 0.80 -3.41 -1.30
C LEU A 95 1.96 -2.48 -0.96
N CYS A 96 1.82 -1.17 -1.22
CA CYS A 96 2.77 -0.15 -0.81
C CYS A 96 2.92 -0.10 0.72
N PHE A 97 1.84 -0.18 1.49
CA PHE A 97 1.98 -0.25 2.96
C PHE A 97 2.60 -1.55 3.45
N THR A 98 2.34 -2.65 2.76
CA THR A 98 3.02 -3.91 3.06
C THR A 98 4.52 -3.78 2.83
N PHE A 99 4.93 -3.16 1.72
CA PHE A 99 6.33 -2.83 1.46
C PHE A 99 6.91 -1.92 2.54
N LEU A 100 6.22 -0.83 2.90
CA LEU A 100 6.67 0.12 3.90
C LEU A 100 6.81 -0.49 5.30
N ALA A 101 5.90 -1.37 5.70
CA ALA A 101 5.98 -2.09 6.96
C ALA A 101 7.19 -3.04 6.98
N ILE A 102 7.41 -3.80 5.90
CA ILE A 102 8.59 -4.65 5.74
C ILE A 102 9.88 -3.79 5.77
N LEU A 103 9.88 -2.65 5.07
CA LEU A 103 11.03 -1.76 5.00
C LEU A 103 11.34 -1.14 6.36
N LYS A 104 10.34 -0.70 7.12
CA LYS A 104 10.50 -0.16 8.47
C LYS A 104 11.10 -1.19 9.43
N GLU A 105 10.72 -2.46 9.33
CA GLU A 105 11.24 -3.53 10.18
C GLU A 105 12.67 -3.96 9.82
N ASN A 106 13.00 -4.00 8.52
CA ASN A 106 14.25 -4.60 8.04
C ASN A 106 15.34 -3.57 7.68
N ASP A 107 14.95 -2.36 7.24
CA ASP A 107 15.85 -1.26 6.88
C ASP A 107 15.21 0.11 7.21
N PRO A 108 15.25 0.52 8.49
CA PRO A 108 14.66 1.78 8.94
C PRO A 108 15.22 3.03 8.24
N GLN A 109 16.48 3.00 7.79
CA GLN A 109 17.10 4.14 7.11
C GLN A 109 16.51 4.34 5.72
N SER A 110 16.40 3.27 4.94
CA SER A 110 15.74 3.31 3.64
C SER A 110 14.27 3.67 3.76
N TYR A 111 13.61 3.24 4.84
CA TYR A 111 12.23 3.62 5.15
C TYR A 111 12.08 5.14 5.34
N GLU A 112 12.90 5.76 6.19
CA GLU A 112 12.87 7.21 6.41
C GLU A 112 13.13 7.98 5.11
N GLN A 113 14.09 7.54 4.30
CA GLN A 113 14.36 8.14 2.99
C GLN A 113 13.19 8.01 2.02
N PHE A 114 12.45 6.90 2.10
CA PHE A 114 11.31 6.64 1.22
C PHE A 114 10.12 7.53 1.55
N ILE A 115 9.84 7.77 2.84
CA ILE A 115 8.68 8.55 3.27
C ILE A 115 8.94 10.07 3.27
N ASN A 116 10.19 10.52 3.34
CA ASN A 116 10.59 11.94 3.32
C ASN A 116 10.62 12.55 1.89
N LEU A 117 9.62 12.24 1.07
CA LEU A 117 9.52 12.55 -0.37
C LEU A 117 9.81 14.00 -0.78
#